data_AF-A0AAJ3LGW3-F1
#
_entry.id   AF-A0AAJ3LGW3-F1
#
_cell.length_a   1.000
_cell.length_b   1.000
_cell.length_c   1.000
_cell.angle_alpha   90.00
_cell.angle_beta   90.00
_cell.angle_gamma   90.00
#
_symmetry.space_group_name_H-M   'P 1'
#
loop_
_entity.id
_entity.type
_entity.pdbx_description
1 polymer ?
#
loop_
_entity_poly.entity_id
_entity_poly.type
_entity_poly.pdbx_seq_one_letter_code
_entity_poly.pdbx_strand_id
1 'polypeptide(L)'
;MGFIEEALMPKWNVSFTDDHGESVVEQFECEQKPTLEEAARLVRARVSPVLKELDLNDLEGRVAEPTVKILKDQNSIKDLKVDPAA
;
A
#
# COMPACT_ATOMS: atom_id res chain seq x y z
N MET A 1 16.97 3.82 -33.42
CA MET A 1 16.80 4.82 -32.35
C MET A 1 15.32 5.13 -32.23
N GLY A 2 14.59 4.85 -31.16
CA GLY A 2 14.81 4.08 -29.95
C GLY A 2 13.38 3.92 -29.44
N PHE A 3 12.86 2.69 -29.43
CA PHE A 3 11.61 2.41 -28.75
C PHE A 3 11.93 2.63 -27.28
N ILE A 4 11.52 3.77 -26.74
CA ILE A 4 11.28 3.81 -25.30
C ILE A 4 10.11 2.85 -25.12
N GLU A 5 10.44 1.61 -24.78
CA GLU A 5 9.54 0.75 -24.04
C GLU A 5 9.34 1.50 -22.72
N GLU A 6 8.46 2.50 -22.73
CA GLU A 6 7.87 3.07 -21.54
C GLU A 6 7.27 1.86 -20.84
N ALA A 7 8.01 1.32 -19.86
CA ALA A 7 7.62 0.13 -19.14
C ALA A 7 6.19 0.40 -18.67
N LEU A 8 5.23 -0.27 -19.30
CA LEU A 8 3.81 -0.12 -19.05
C LEU A 8 3.59 -0.87 -17.74
N MET A 9 4.06 -0.27 -16.65
CA MET A 9 3.99 -0.86 -15.33
C MET A 9 2.51 -1.09 -15.05
N PRO A 10 2.10 -2.32 -14.74
CA PRO A 10 0.72 -2.58 -14.40
C PRO A 10 0.36 -1.69 -13.22
N LYS A 11 -0.75 -0.98 -13.37
CA LYS A 11 -1.33 -0.20 -12.29
C LYS A 11 -2.16 -1.14 -11.42
N TRP A 12 -2.11 -0.92 -10.13
CA TRP A 12 -2.85 -1.68 -9.13
C TRP A 12 -3.69 -0.72 -8.31
N ASN A 13 -4.98 -1.00 -8.24
CA ASN A 13 -5.93 -0.33 -7.38
C ASN A 13 -5.86 -0.99 -5.99
N VAL A 14 -5.41 -0.22 -5.01
CA VAL A 14 -5.44 -0.63 -3.61
C VAL A 14 -6.62 0.04 -2.94
N SER A 15 -7.63 -0.76 -2.61
CA SER A 15 -8.86 -0.31 -1.97
C SER A 15 -8.78 -0.59 -0.47
N PHE A 16 -9.18 0.34 0.38
CA PHE A 16 -9.23 0.13 1.82
C PHE A 16 -10.29 1.03 2.47
N THR A 17 -10.80 0.61 3.61
CA THR A 17 -11.72 1.40 4.44
C THR A 17 -10.91 2.11 5.51
N ASP A 18 -10.97 3.44 5.57
CA ASP A 18 -10.27 4.24 6.59
C ASP A 18 -11.01 4.21 7.96
N ASP A 19 -10.46 4.82 9.02
CA ASP A 19 -11.06 4.93 10.36
C ASP A 19 -12.49 5.49 10.33
N HIS A 20 -12.73 6.40 9.38
CA HIS A 20 -14.03 7.02 9.15
C HIS A 20 -15.08 6.08 8.54
N GLY A 21 -14.70 4.87 8.15
CA GLY A 21 -15.57 3.94 7.42
C GLY A 21 -15.69 4.25 5.92
N GLU A 22 -14.84 5.14 5.41
CA GLU A 22 -14.85 5.58 4.01
C GLU A 22 -13.95 4.67 3.15
N SER A 23 -14.48 4.19 2.03
CA SER A 23 -13.72 3.40 1.07
C SER A 23 -12.83 4.30 0.21
N VAL A 24 -11.52 4.19 0.41
CA VAL A 24 -10.48 4.88 -0.34
C VAL A 24 -9.87 3.90 -1.35
N VAL A 25 -9.63 4.37 -2.57
CA VAL A 25 -8.97 3.59 -3.62
C VAL A 25 -7.79 4.38 -4.15
N GLU A 26 -6.59 3.82 -4.06
CA GLU A 26 -5.35 4.42 -4.51
C GLU A 26 -4.71 3.60 -5.63
N GLN A 27 -4.21 4.28 -6.67
CA GLN A 27 -3.49 3.63 -7.76
C GLN A 27 -1.98 3.67 -7.55
N PHE A 28 -1.35 2.51 -7.71
CA PHE A 28 0.09 2.35 -7.64
C PHE A 28 0.63 1.60 -8.84
N GLU A 29 1.81 1.99 -9.31
CA GLU A 29 2.51 1.36 -10.42
C GLU A 29 3.43 0.28 -9.86
N CYS A 30 3.15 -1.00 -10.15
CA CYS A 30 3.99 -2.13 -9.74
C CYS A 30 4.09 -3.16 -10.85
N GLU A 31 5.31 -3.63 -11.11
CA GLU A 31 5.59 -4.66 -12.12
C GLU A 31 4.85 -5.98 -11.87
N GLN A 32 4.56 -6.29 -10.61
CA GLN A 32 3.83 -7.49 -10.19
C GLN A 32 2.75 -7.14 -9.18
N LYS A 33 1.79 -8.07 -8.97
CA LYS A 33 0.73 -7.90 -7.96
C LYS A 33 1.36 -7.66 -6.59
N PRO A 34 1.19 -6.46 -5.99
CA PRO A 34 1.74 -6.22 -4.67
C PRO A 34 1.06 -7.12 -3.64
N THR A 35 1.82 -7.55 -2.65
CA THR A 35 1.28 -8.25 -1.48
C THR A 35 0.50 -7.26 -0.61
N LEU A 36 -0.29 -7.78 0.34
CA LEU A 36 -1.00 -6.93 1.30
C LEU A 36 -0.04 -6.02 2.07
N GLU A 37 1.15 -6.54 2.44
CA GLU A 37 2.23 -5.75 3.01
C GLU A 37 2.69 -4.60 2.11
N GLU A 38 3.02 -4.87 0.85
CA GLU A 38 3.47 -3.84 -0.09
C GLU A 38 2.38 -2.78 -0.33
N ALA A 39 1.14 -3.23 -0.52
CA ALA A 39 -0.02 -2.35 -0.66
C ALA A 39 -0.24 -1.50 0.60
N ALA A 40 -0.13 -2.07 1.79
CA ALA A 40 -0.19 -1.34 3.05
C ALA A 40 0.95 -0.32 3.16
N ARG A 41 2.16 -0.65 2.72
CA ARG A 41 3.30 0.28 2.74
C ARG A 41 3.08 1.47 1.81
N LEU A 42 2.53 1.21 0.62
CA LEU A 42 2.16 2.23 -0.35
C LEU A 42 1.05 3.14 0.18
N VAL A 43 -0.05 2.57 0.68
CA VAL A 43 -1.16 3.30 1.30
C VAL A 43 -0.69 4.13 2.48
N ARG A 44 0.13 3.56 3.37
CA ARG A 44 0.68 4.25 4.53
C ARG A 44 1.47 5.50 4.15
N ALA A 45 2.32 5.40 3.14
CA ALA A 45 3.09 6.54 2.64
C ALA A 45 2.20 7.66 2.09
N ARG A 46 0.94 7.35 1.77
CA ARG A 46 -0.01 8.24 1.12
C ARG A 46 -1.02 8.86 2.06
N VAL A 47 -1.62 8.05 2.92
CA VAL A 47 -2.55 8.47 3.98
C VAL A 47 -1.85 9.35 5.00
N SER A 48 -0.61 9.01 5.36
CA SER A 48 0.14 9.82 6.31
C SER A 48 1.62 9.84 5.97
N PRO A 49 2.12 10.89 5.29
CA PRO A 49 3.56 11.07 5.07
C PRO A 49 4.33 11.18 6.39
N VAL A 50 3.66 11.53 7.50
CA VAL A 50 4.24 11.51 8.86
C VAL A 50 4.50 10.08 9.34
N LEU A 51 3.65 9.11 8.97
CA LEU A 51 3.92 7.70 9.25
C LEU A 51 5.02 7.12 8.38
N LYS A 52 5.39 7.75 7.25
CA LYS A 52 6.59 7.37 6.50
C LYS A 52 7.85 7.45 7.37
N GLU A 53 7.88 8.40 8.31
CA GLU A 53 8.97 8.60 9.27
C GLU A 53 8.88 7.69 10.50
N LEU A 54 7.73 7.02 10.70
CA LEU A 54 7.59 6.04 11.78
C LEU A 54 8.46 4.83 11.41
N ASP A 55 9.60 4.74 12.10
CA ASP A 55 10.64 3.74 11.87
C ASP A 55 10.06 2.32 12.04
N LEU A 56 9.93 1.60 10.94
CA LEU A 56 9.41 0.23 10.93
C LEU A 56 10.46 -0.81 11.37
N ASN A 57 11.72 -0.39 11.59
CA ASN A 57 12.81 -1.30 11.98
C ASN A 57 12.49 -2.10 13.25
N ASP A 58 11.66 -1.57 14.14
CA ASP A 58 11.33 -2.27 15.40
C ASP A 58 10.38 -3.46 15.20
N LEU A 59 9.67 -3.52 14.06
CA LEU A 59 8.73 -4.61 13.73
C LEU A 59 9.17 -5.45 12.53
N GLU A 60 10.11 -4.95 11.72
CA GLU A 60 10.70 -5.66 10.60
C GLU A 60 11.42 -6.94 11.11
N GLY A 61 10.93 -8.11 10.71
CA GLY A 61 11.43 -9.41 11.19
C GLY A 61 10.78 -9.95 12.47
N ARG A 62 9.87 -9.20 13.12
CA ARG A 62 9.08 -9.69 14.28
C ARG A 62 7.65 -10.07 13.92
N VAL A 63 7.12 -9.47 12.86
CA VAL A 63 5.77 -9.72 12.34
C VAL A 63 5.91 -10.03 10.85
N ALA A 64 5.09 -10.93 10.33
CA ALA A 64 5.09 -11.26 8.90
C ALA A 64 4.58 -10.11 8.02
N GLU A 65 3.72 -9.25 8.58
CA GLU A 65 3.12 -8.10 7.90
C GLU A 65 3.03 -6.88 8.86
N PRO A 66 4.16 -6.33 9.33
CA PRO A 66 4.18 -5.22 10.29
C PRO A 66 3.39 -4.00 9.81
N THR A 67 3.43 -3.73 8.51
CA THR A 67 2.81 -2.53 7.95
C THR A 67 1.30 -2.63 7.93
N VAL A 68 0.77 -3.81 7.59
CA VAL A 68 -0.67 -4.10 7.61
C VAL A 68 -1.20 -4.00 9.04
N LYS A 69 -0.47 -4.59 10.02
CA LYS A 69 -0.87 -4.47 11.43
C LYS A 69 -0.89 -3.02 11.89
N ILE A 70 0.14 -2.24 11.60
CA ILE A 70 0.18 -0.82 12.00
C ILE A 70 -0.97 -0.03 11.39
N LEU A 71 -1.24 -0.19 10.08
CA LEU A 71 -2.36 0.51 9.46
C LEU A 71 -3.69 0.17 10.11
N LYS A 72 -3.89 -1.10 10.45
CA LYS A 72 -5.12 -1.57 11.10
C LYS A 72 -5.23 -1.14 12.56
N ASP A 73 -4.12 -1.11 13.29
CA ASP A 73 -4.08 -0.79 14.73
C ASP A 73 -4.05 0.73 14.99
N GLN A 74 -3.31 1.48 14.16
CA GLN A 74 -3.11 2.92 14.32
C GLN A 74 -4.02 3.79 13.45
N ASN A 75 -4.41 3.33 12.25
CA ASN A 75 -5.27 4.10 11.33
C ASN A 75 -6.66 3.45 11.16
N SER A 76 -6.96 2.42 11.97
CA SER A 76 -8.20 1.63 11.87
C SER A 76 -8.52 1.11 10.46
N ILE A 77 -7.51 1.00 9.58
CA ILE A 77 -7.74 0.64 8.19
C ILE A 77 -8.21 -0.82 8.10
N LYS A 78 -9.27 -1.06 7.33
CA LYS A 78 -9.89 -2.37 7.13
C LYS A 78 -10.09 -2.65 5.64
N ASP A 79 -10.40 -3.91 5.33
CA ASP A 79 -10.78 -4.35 3.99
C ASP A 79 -9.75 -4.01 2.89
N LEU A 80 -8.46 -3.98 3.24
CA LEU A 80 -7.37 -3.75 2.29
C LEU A 80 -7.42 -4.81 1.18
N LYS A 81 -7.58 -4.37 -0.06
CA LYS A 81 -7.67 -5.19 -1.26
C LYS A 81 -6.78 -4.63 -2.35
N VAL A 82 -6.19 -5.55 -3.12
CA VAL A 82 -5.33 -5.23 -4.26
C VAL A 82 -5.95 -5.84 -5.50
N ASP A 83 -6.40 -4.97 -6.38
CA ASP A 83 -7.01 -5.31 -7.65
C ASP A 83 -6.19 -4.70 -8.80
N PRO A 84 -6.05 -5.38 -9.94
CA PRO A 84 -5.40 -4.79 -11.10
C PRO A 84 -6.23 -3.58 -11.56
N ALA A 85 -5.56 -2.46 -11.85
CA ALA A 85 -6.18 -1.32 -12.48
C ALA A 85 -6.34 -1.62 -13.98
N ALA A 86 -7.58 -1.47 -14.47
CA ALA A 86 -7.95 -1.73 -15.87
C ALA A 86 -7.49 -0.62 -16.81
#